data_AF-A0A3M1GFG9-F1
#
_entry.id   AF-A0A3M1GFG9-F1
#
_cell.length_a   1.000
_cell.length_b   1.000
_cell.length_c   1.000
_cell.angle_alpha   90.00
_cell.angle_beta   90.00
_cell.angle_gamma   90.00
#
_symmetry.space_group_name_H-M   'P 1'
#
loop_
_entity.id
_entity.type
_entity.pdbx_description
1 polymer ?
#
loop_
_entity_poly.entity_id
_entity_poly.type
_entity_poly.pdbx_seq_one_letter_code
_entity_poly.pdbx_strand_id
1 'polypeptide(L)'
;MKTSLTVNDVVIPLNEFCQRYIGNILRSIVESLDSPGKKVNVYIDRNTLRFYSDDREVEIRKDFTRLLVESTLKGVLSPLKGIFWLEKVNISTWVE
;
A
#
# COMPACT_ATOMS: atom_id res chain seq x y z
N MET A 1 -6.02 -10.49 9.48
CA MET A 1 -5.71 -9.31 8.65
C MET A 1 -6.19 -9.59 7.25
N LYS A 2 -6.99 -8.67 6.70
CA LYS A 2 -7.48 -8.74 5.33
C LYS A 2 -6.83 -7.63 4.52
N THR A 3 -6.52 -7.94 3.27
CA THR A 3 -5.91 -6.98 2.34
C THR A 3 -6.65 -7.06 1.01
N SER A 4 -7.12 -5.92 0.51
CA SER A 4 -7.69 -5.77 -0.82
C SER A 4 -6.75 -4.96 -1.70
N LEU A 5 -6.66 -5.34 -2.97
CA LEU A 5 -5.90 -4.66 -4.00
C LEU A 5 -6.81 -4.41 -5.20
N THR A 6 -6.82 -3.18 -5.70
CA THR A 6 -7.48 -2.83 -6.96
C THR A 6 -6.51 -2.11 -7.88
N VAL A 7 -6.61 -2.39 -9.18
CA VAL A 7 -5.87 -1.68 -10.24
C VAL A 7 -6.89 -1.16 -11.24
N ASN A 8 -6.92 0.16 -11.46
CA ASN A 8 -7.96 0.84 -12.24
C ASN A 8 -9.37 0.39 -11.86
N ASP A 9 -9.64 0.35 -10.55
CA ASP A 9 -10.91 -0.07 -9.96
C ASP A 9 -11.28 -1.55 -10.20
N VAL A 10 -10.39 -2.34 -10.81
CA VAL A 10 -10.51 -3.80 -10.97
C VAL A 10 -9.86 -4.52 -9.80
N VAL A 11 -10.61 -5.39 -9.13
CA VAL A 11 -10.11 -6.20 -8.02
C VAL A 11 -9.07 -7.21 -8.52
N ILE A 12 -7.87 -7.18 -7.92
CA ILE A 12 -6.84 -8.19 -8.14
C ILE A 12 -6.97 -9.25 -7.03
N PRO A 13 -7.25 -10.52 -7.36
CA PRO A 13 -7.43 -11.57 -6.37
C PRO A 13 -6.10 -11.86 -5.65
N LEU A 14 -6.14 -11.85 -4.32
CA LEU A 14 -4.99 -12.14 -3.47
C LEU A 14 -5.24 -13.43 -2.66
N ASN A 15 -4.30 -14.38 -2.75
CA ASN A 15 -4.30 -15.53 -1.85
C ASN A 15 -3.91 -15.11 -0.42
N GLU A 16 -4.02 -16.04 0.52
CA GLU A 16 -3.73 -15.79 1.94
C GLU A 16 -2.30 -15.28 2.18
N PHE A 17 -1.32 -15.87 1.49
CA PHE A 17 0.07 -15.43 1.58
C PHE A 17 0.22 -13.96 1.15
N CYS A 18 -0.29 -13.60 -0.04
CA CYS A 18 -0.21 -12.24 -0.56
C CYS A 18 -0.94 -11.24 0.34
N GLN A 19 -2.12 -11.59 0.85
CA GLN A 19 -2.86 -10.71 1.77
C GLN A 19 -2.06 -10.42 3.04
N ARG A 20 -1.49 -11.46 3.67
CA ARG A 20 -0.68 -11.32 4.88
C ARG A 20 0.62 -10.57 4.60
N TYR A 21 1.33 -10.93 3.54
CA TYR A 21 2.62 -10.35 3.20
C TYR A 21 2.51 -8.84 2.90
N ILE A 22 1.61 -8.46 1.97
CA ILE A 22 1.41 -7.06 1.59
C ILE A 22 0.86 -6.26 2.78
N GLY A 23 -0.13 -6.80 3.49
CA GLY A 23 -0.74 -6.11 4.63
C GLY A 23 0.26 -5.83 5.75
N ASN A 24 1.18 -6.75 6.04
CA ASN A 24 2.21 -6.58 7.05
C ASN A 24 3.22 -5.51 6.63
N ILE A 25 3.66 -5.52 5.38
CA ILE A 25 4.55 -4.49 4.83
C ILE A 25 3.93 -3.10 4.98
N LEU A 26 2.66 -2.94 4.58
CA LEU A 26 1.95 -1.67 4.69
C LEU A 26 1.83 -1.17 6.12
N ARG A 27 1.51 -2.06 7.06
CA ARG A 27 1.46 -1.73 8.49
C ARG A 27 2.82 -1.29 9.02
N SER A 28 3.86 -2.07 8.76
CA SER A 28 5.21 -1.73 9.22
C SER A 28 5.71 -0.40 8.65
N ILE A 29 5.32 -0.04 7.42
CA ILE A 29 5.61 1.27 6.84
C ILE A 29 4.93 2.38 7.66
N VAL A 30 3.61 2.31 7.89
CA VAL A 30 2.91 3.39 8.64
C VAL A 30 3.31 3.44 10.11
N GLU A 31 3.64 2.31 10.72
CA GLU A 31 4.20 2.25 12.08
C GLU A 31 5.57 2.92 12.14
N SER A 32 6.42 2.68 11.14
CA SER A 32 7.73 3.35 11.02
C SER A 32 7.62 4.85 10.75
N LEU A 33 6.47 5.31 10.28
CA LEU A 33 6.11 6.73 10.08
C LEU A 33 5.36 7.31 11.30
N ASP A 34 5.38 6.62 12.44
CA ASP A 34 4.71 7.04 13.69
C ASP A 34 3.21 7.33 13.52
N SER A 35 2.57 6.58 12.61
CA SER A 35 1.14 6.72 12.28
C SER A 35 0.40 5.38 12.37
N PRO A 36 0.40 4.72 13.55
CA PRO A 36 -0.27 3.45 13.74
C PRO A 36 -1.79 3.58 13.54
N GLY A 37 -2.41 2.52 13.04
CA GLY A 37 -3.86 2.47 12.82
C GLY A 37 -4.36 1.07 12.55
N LYS A 38 -5.68 0.89 12.71
CA LYS A 38 -6.34 -0.40 12.46
C LYS A 38 -6.48 -0.68 10.97
N LYS A 39 -6.74 0.36 10.17
CA LYS A 39 -6.89 0.34 8.72
C LYS A 39 -5.83 1.21 8.07
N VAL A 40 -5.15 0.66 7.07
CA VAL A 40 -4.19 1.38 6.24
C VAL A 40 -4.68 1.36 4.80
N ASN A 41 -4.75 2.53 4.17
CA ASN A 41 -5.03 2.65 2.74
C ASN A 41 -3.84 3.29 2.04
N VAL A 42 -3.48 2.75 0.88
CA VAL A 42 -2.43 3.28 0.02
C VAL A 42 -3.01 3.51 -1.36
N TYR A 43 -2.77 4.70 -1.88
CA TYR A 43 -3.15 5.12 -3.22
C TYR A 43 -1.87 5.43 -3.97
N ILE A 44 -1.68 4.75 -5.10
CA ILE A 44 -0.53 4.93 -5.99
C ILE A 44 -1.08 5.27 -7.38
N ASP A 45 -0.62 6.36 -7.97
CA ASP A 45 -0.77 6.65 -9.39
C ASP A 45 0.57 7.09 -9.98
N ARG A 46 0.58 7.55 -11.25
CA ARG A 46 1.81 7.93 -11.96
C ARG A 46 2.71 8.89 -11.17
N ASN A 47 2.13 9.82 -10.41
CA ASN A 47 2.86 10.92 -9.80
C ASN A 47 2.63 11.05 -8.29
N THR A 48 1.74 10.24 -7.72
CA THR A 48 1.35 10.36 -6.32
C THR A 48 1.38 9.03 -5.60
N LEU A 49 1.88 9.09 -4.38
CA LEU A 49 1.83 8.05 -3.39
C LEU A 49 1.24 8.67 -2.12
N ARG A 50 0.07 8.20 -1.70
CA ARG A 50 -0.62 8.68 -0.51
C ARG A 50 -0.94 7.52 0.42
N PHE A 51 -0.69 7.73 1.70
CA PHE A 51 -1.01 6.79 2.76
C PHE A 51 -2.07 7.39 3.67
N TYR A 52 -2.97 6.55 4.13
CA TYR A 52 -3.95 6.90 5.15
C TYR A 52 -3.95 5.83 6.23
N SER A 53 -3.95 6.25 7.50
CA SER A 53 -4.04 5.40 8.68
C SER A 53 -5.26 5.83 9.49
N ASP A 54 -6.26 4.96 9.60
CA ASP A 54 -7.57 5.27 10.19
C ASP A 54 -8.15 6.62 9.69
N ASP A 55 -8.21 6.76 8.36
CA ASP A 55 -8.70 7.93 7.62
C ASP A 55 -7.90 9.24 7.78
N ARG A 56 -6.77 9.20 8.50
CA ARG A 56 -5.81 10.31 8.57
C ARG A 56 -4.69 10.13 7.57
N GLU A 57 -4.40 11.17 6.80
CA GLU A 57 -3.25 11.14 5.87
C GLU A 57 -1.93 11.04 6.63
N VAL A 58 -1.06 10.13 6.18
CA VAL A 58 0.27 9.94 6.75
C VAL A 58 1.26 10.76 5.95
N GLU A 59 1.82 11.80 6.58
CA GLU A 59 2.77 12.70 5.95
C GLU A 59 4.17 12.07 5.86
N ILE A 60 4.70 11.90 4.64
CA ILE A 60 6.08 11.48 4.41
C ILE A 60 6.93 12.71 4.08
N ARG A 61 7.59 13.28 5.10
CA ARG A 61 8.30 14.57 5.00
C ARG A 61 9.63 14.56 4.24
N LYS A 62 10.28 13.40 4.16
CA LYS A 62 11.63 13.26 3.57
C LYS A 62 11.55 12.56 2.22
N ASP A 63 12.13 13.16 1.19
CA ASP A 63 12.14 12.62 -0.17
C ASP A 63 12.75 11.21 -0.23
N PHE A 64 13.86 10.99 0.48
CA PHE A 64 14.47 9.65 0.57
C PHE A 64 13.51 8.61 1.15
N THR A 65 12.77 8.95 2.22
CA THR A 65 11.78 8.04 2.83
C THR A 65 10.66 7.73 1.85
N ARG A 66 10.17 8.73 1.11
CA ARG A 66 9.16 8.54 0.07
C ARG A 66 9.66 7.58 -1.01
N LEU A 67 10.88 7.80 -1.54
CA LEU A 67 11.48 6.95 -2.56
C LEU A 67 11.69 5.51 -2.08
N LEU A 68 12.11 5.33 -0.82
CA LEU A 68 12.28 4.01 -0.22
C LEU A 68 10.95 3.26 -0.15
N VAL A 69 9.92 3.89 0.41
CA VAL A 69 8.58 3.32 0.51
C VAL A 69 8.00 2.99 -0.87
N GLU A 70 8.10 3.93 -1.81
CA GLU A 70 7.61 3.75 -3.17
C GLU A 70 8.31 2.58 -3.86
N SER A 71 9.63 2.48 -3.74
CA SER A 71 10.43 1.40 -4.34
C SER A 71 10.09 0.03 -3.72
N THR A 72 9.87 -0.02 -2.41
CA THR A 72 9.44 -1.25 -1.71
C THR A 72 8.08 -1.71 -2.22
N LEU A 73 7.08 -0.83 -2.28
CA LEU A 73 5.76 -1.19 -2.78
C LEU A 73 5.83 -1.61 -4.26
N LYS A 74 6.64 -0.91 -5.05
CA LYS A 74 6.88 -1.26 -6.44
C LYS A 74 7.46 -2.66 -6.59
N GLY A 75 8.51 -2.96 -5.83
CA GLY A 75 9.13 -4.28 -5.82
C GLY A 75 8.14 -5.38 -5.41
N VAL A 76 7.43 -5.18 -4.30
CA VAL A 76 6.50 -6.17 -3.72
C VAL A 76 5.34 -6.52 -4.66
N LEU A 77 4.80 -5.52 -5.35
CA LEU A 77 3.64 -5.70 -6.23
C LEU A 77 4.02 -6.11 -7.65
N SER A 78 5.22 -5.79 -8.13
CA SER A 78 5.67 -6.09 -9.50
C SER A 78 5.48 -7.55 -9.98
N PRO A 79 5.55 -8.59 -9.13
CA PRO A 79 5.32 -9.97 -9.57
C PRO A 79 3.83 -10.32 -9.77
N LEU A 80 2.91 -9.47 -9.30
CA LEU A 80 1.48 -9.74 -9.41
C LEU A 80 0.98 -9.42 -10.82
N LYS A 81 0.32 -10.40 -11.44
CA LYS A 81 -0.25 -10.25 -12.78
C LYS A 81 -1.29 -9.12 -12.79
N GLY A 82 -1.18 -8.23 -13.77
CA GLY A 82 -2.15 -7.16 -13.99
C GLY A 82 -1.86 -5.87 -13.22
N ILE A 83 -0.65 -5.71 -12.67
CA ILE A 83 -0.21 -4.44 -12.08
C ILE A 83 0.69 -3.70 -13.07
N PHE A 84 0.25 -2.52 -13.49
CA PHE A 84 1.08 -1.59 -14.26
C PHE A 84 1.22 -0.26 -13.50
N TRP A 85 2.46 0.22 -13.36
CA TRP A 85 2.76 1.44 -12.58
C TRP A 85 2.19 2.74 -13.16
N LEU A 86 1.68 2.69 -14.38
CA LEU A 86 1.01 3.82 -15.03
C LEU A 86 -0.48 3.90 -14.65
N GLU A 87 -0.99 2.91 -13.92
CA GLU A 87 -2.39 2.75 -13.53
C GLU A 87 -2.66 3.20 -12.09
N LYS A 88 -3.93 3.35 -11.73
CA LYS A 88 -4.33 3.66 -10.36
C LYS A 88 -4.33 2.38 -9.54
N VAL A 89 -3.45 2.30 -8.54
CA VAL A 89 -3.38 1.16 -7.63
C VAL A 89 -3.87 1.60 -6.25
N ASN A 90 -4.88 0.90 -5.73
CA ASN A 90 -5.36 1.10 -4.36
C ASN A 90 -5.15 -0.19 -3.56
N ILE A 91 -4.59 -0.05 -2.37
CA ILE A 91 -4.40 -1.16 -1.43
C ILE A 91 -5.04 -0.75 -0.11
N SER A 92 -5.87 -1.62 0.45
CA SER A 92 -6.43 -1.42 1.78
C SER A 92 -6.12 -2.65 2.61
N THR A 93 -5.56 -2.47 3.81
CA THR A 93 -5.34 -3.54 4.77
C THR A 93 -5.96 -3.18 6.12
N TRP A 94 -6.59 -4.14 6.78
CA TRP A 94 -7.19 -3.95 8.09
C TRP A 94 -7.13 -5.22 8.93
N VAL A 95 -7.13 -5.02 10.24
CA VAL A 95 -7.36 -6.09 11.21
C VAL A 95 -8.83 -6.01 11.62
N GLU A 96 -9.53 -7.13 11.42
CA GLU A 96 -10.89 -7.33 11.94
C GLU A 96 -10.89 -7.35 13.47
#